data_AF-A0A7X5WPJ5-F1
#
_entry.id   AF-A0A7X5WPJ5-F1
#
_cell.length_a   1.000
_cell.length_b   1.000
_cell.length_c   1.000
_cell.angle_alpha   90.00
_cell.angle_beta   90.00
_cell.angle_gamma   90.00
#
_symmetry.space_group_name_H-M   'P 1'
#
loop_
_entity.id
_entity.type
_entity.pdbx_description
1 polymer ?
#
loop_
_entity_poly.entity_id
_entity_poly.type
_entity_poly.pdbx_seq_one_letter_code
_entity_poly.pdbx_strand_id
1 'polypeptide(L)' 'GGRLALELRTWFADELAAVVGAGRPVLGICNGFQVLVKAGLLPGPADATREVTLTENASGHFECRW' A
#
# COMPACT_ATOMS: atom_id res chain seq x y z
N GLY A 1 -6.34 -6.01 -3.51
CA GLY A 1 -5.19 -5.11 -3.32
C GLY A 1 -4.37 -4.82 -4.57
N GLY A 2 -3.98 -5.81 -5.38
CA GLY A 2 -3.02 -5.60 -6.48
C GLY A 2 -3.47 -4.64 -7.58
N ARG A 3 -4.74 -4.72 -8.00
CA ARG A 3 -5.32 -3.84 -9.03
C ARG A 3 -5.26 -2.35 -8.63
N LEU A 4 -5.76 -2.02 -7.44
CA LEU A 4 -5.76 -0.65 -6.94
C LEU A 4 -4.33 -0.11 -6.72
N ALA A 5 -3.40 -0.95 -6.25
CA ALA A 5 -2.00 -0.55 -6.12
C ALA A 5 -1.37 -0.20 -7.49
N LEU A 6 -1.72 -0.93 -8.55
CA LEU A 6 -1.28 -0.60 -9.91
C LEU A 6 -1.89 0.72 -10.39
N GLU A 7 -3.19 0.93 -10.18
CA GLU A 7 -3.87 2.18 -10.55
C GLU A 7 -3.26 3.38 -9.82
N LEU A 8 -2.99 3.26 -8.51
CA LEU A 8 -2.31 4.32 -7.75
C LEU A 8 -0.92 4.64 -8.29
N ARG A 9 -0.15 3.63 -8.69
CA ARG A 9 1.21 3.82 -9.23
C ARG A 9 1.25 4.34 -10.66
N THR A 10 0.16 4.25 -11.41
CA THR A 10 0.16 4.55 -12.85
C THR A 10 -0.71 5.75 -13.18
N TRP A 11 -1.93 5.80 -12.66
CA TRP A 11 -2.91 6.83 -13.01
C TRP A 11 -2.99 7.94 -11.97
N PHE A 12 -2.65 7.65 -10.71
CA PHE A 12 -2.70 8.62 -9.61
C PHE A 12 -1.33 8.88 -8.99
N ALA A 13 -0.24 8.63 -9.73
CA ALA A 13 1.11 8.71 -9.18
C ALA A 13 1.44 10.13 -8.71
N ASP A 14 1.09 11.13 -9.52
CA ASP A 14 1.39 12.53 -9.26
C ASP A 14 0.55 13.08 -8.11
N GLU A 15 -0.75 12.77 -8.06
CA GLU A 15 -1.63 13.18 -6.98
C GLU A 15 -1.22 12.53 -5.66
N LEU A 16 -0.87 11.24 -5.69
CA LEU A 16 -0.41 10.51 -4.52
C LEU A 16 0.91 11.09 -4.00
N ALA A 17 1.87 11.39 -4.88
CA ALA A 17 3.12 12.04 -4.52
C ALA A 17 2.87 13.43 -3.91
N ALA A 18 1.93 14.20 -4.44
CA ALA A 18 1.55 15.50 -3.90
C ALA A 18 0.94 15.39 -2.48
N VAL A 19 0.07 14.40 -2.25
CA VAL A 19 -0.54 14.17 -0.93
C VAL A 19 0.51 13.77 0.12
N VAL A 20 1.41 12.84 -0.25
CA VAL A 20 2.47 12.37 0.65
C VAL A 20 3.51 13.45 0.88
N GLY A 21 3.93 14.16 -0.18
CA GLY A 21 4.88 15.27 -0.10
C GLY A 21 4.37 16.48 0.69
N ALA A 22 3.05 16.70 0.72
CA ALA A 22 2.42 17.68 1.59
C ALA A 22 2.39 17.29 3.08
N GLY A 23 2.98 16.15 3.45
CA GLY A 23 3.02 15.66 4.84
C GLY A 23 1.65 15.28 5.40
N ARG A 24 0.66 15.04 4.53
CA ARG A 24 -0.68 14.66 4.96
C ARG A 24 -0.66 13.21 5.46
N PRO A 25 -1.32 12.90 6.58
CA PRO A 25 -1.38 11.52 7.07
C PRO A 25 -2.16 10.63 6.10
N VAL A 26 -1.58 9.47 5.78
CA VAL A 26 -2.19 8.43 4.93
C VAL A 26 -2.40 7.16 5.75
N LEU A 27 -3.63 6.63 5.74
CA LEU A 27 -4.00 5.42 6.48
C LEU A 27 -4.60 4.38 5.53
N GLY A 28 -4.17 3.13 5.66
CA GLY A 28 -4.76 1.99 4.98
C GLY A 28 -5.07 0.89 5.99
N ILE A 29 -6.32 0.40 6.03
CA ILE A 29 -6.76 -0.66 6.95
C ILE A 29 -7.01 -1.94 6.17
N CYS A 30 -6.50 -3.08 6.66
CA CYS A 30 -6.65 -4.38 6.03
C CYS A 30 -6.18 -4.35 4.55
N ASN A 31 -7.10 -4.44 3.59
CA ASN A 31 -6.80 -4.34 2.17
C ASN A 31 -6.20 -2.98 1.78
N GLY A 32 -6.53 -1.90 2.50
CA GLY A 32 -5.92 -0.59 2.30
C GLY A 32 -4.43 -0.60 2.62
N PHE A 33 -4.02 -1.26 3.72
CA PHE A 33 -2.61 -1.38 4.07
C PHE A 33 -1.84 -2.16 2.99
N GLN A 34 -2.42 -3.27 2.52
CA GLN A 34 -1.84 -4.05 1.43
C GLN A 34 -1.64 -3.23 0.15
N VAL A 35 -2.56 -2.32 -0.15
CA VAL A 35 -2.47 -1.42 -1.31
C VAL A 35 -1.29 -0.46 -1.15
N LEU A 36 -1.13 0.16 0.03
CA LEU A 36 -0.03 1.09 0.29
C LEU A 36 1.34 0.40 0.16
N VAL A 37 1.48 -0.80 0.74
CA VAL A 37 2.70 -1.60 0.62
C VAL A 37 2.96 -2.00 -0.84
N LYS A 38 1.94 -2.50 -1.55
CA LYS A 38 2.08 -2.88 -2.96
C LYS A 38 2.35 -1.69 -3.89
N ALA A 39 1.95 -0.49 -3.50
CA ALA A 39 2.23 0.75 -4.20
C ALA A 39 3.67 1.28 -3.96
N GLY A 40 4.43 0.69 -3.03
CA GLY A 40 5.77 1.18 -2.66
C GLY A 40 5.74 2.40 -1.74
N LEU A 41 4.62 2.63 -1.04
CA LEU A 41 4.50 3.72 -0.07
C LEU A 41 4.98 3.31 1.33
N LEU A 42 5.01 2.00 1.60
CA LEU A 42 5.39 1.43 2.89
C LEU A 42 6.32 0.22 2.70
N PRO A 43 7.29 0.00 3.61
CA PRO A 43 7.73 0.92 4.67
C PRO A 43 8.48 2.10 4.03
N GLY A 44 8.03 3.33 4.27
CA GLY A 44 8.57 4.50 3.57
C GLY A 44 10.09 4.70 3.78
N PRO A 45 10.71 5.66 3.08
CA PRO A 45 10.08 6.74 2.32
C PRO A 45 9.40 6.25 1.03
N ALA A 46 8.33 6.94 0.63
CA ALA A 46 7.53 6.63 -0.55
C ALA A 46 8.28 7.00 -1.84
N ASP A 47 9.34 6.27 -2.16
CA ASP A 47 10.16 6.46 -3.37
C ASP A 47 9.65 5.65 -4.59
N ALA A 48 8.44 5.11 -4.48
CA ALA A 48 7.77 4.24 -5.44
C ALA A 48 8.44 2.87 -5.65
N THR A 49 9.50 2.55 -4.91
CA THR A 49 10.14 1.24 -4.93
C THR A 49 9.41 0.31 -3.97
N ARG A 50 8.93 -0.83 -4.48
CA ARG A 50 8.30 -1.85 -3.63
C ARG A 50 9.35 -2.78 -3.03
N GLU A 51 9.75 -2.51 -1.79
CA GLU A 51 10.69 -3.37 -1.05
C GLU A 51 10.04 -4.63 -0.49
N VAL A 52 8.81 -4.50 0.02
CA VAL A 52 8.10 -5.60 0.69
C VAL A 52 6.67 -5.74 0.18
N THR A 53 6.03 -6.87 0.50
CA THR A 53 4.60 -7.08 0.25
C THR A 53 4.02 -8.01 1.30
N LEU A 54 2.73 -7.85 1.57
CA LEU A 54 1.95 -8.89 2.22
C LEU A 54 1.58 -9.97 1.21
N THR A 55 1.62 -11.22 1.68
CA THR A 55 1.27 -12.43 0.94
C THR A 55 0.26 -13.25 1.73
N GLU A 56 0.00 -14.47 1.30
CA GLU A 56 -0.88 -15.44 1.96
C GLU A 56 -0.45 -15.68 3.42
N ASN A 57 -1.42 -15.97 4.27
CA ASN A 57 -1.15 -16.35 5.65
C ASN A 57 -0.36 -17.66 5.69
N ALA A 58 0.63 -17.75 6.57
CA ALA A 58 1.37 -19.00 6.78
C ALA A 58 0.47 -20.18 7.21
N SER A 59 -0.68 -19.90 7.81
CA SER A 59 -1.69 -20.87 8.21
C SER A 59 -2.55 -21.40 7.06
N GLY A 60 -2.46 -20.81 5.87
CA GLY A 60 -3.21 -21.22 4.68
C GLY A 60 -4.72 -20.94 4.74
N HIS A 61 -5.20 -20.19 5.74
CA HIS A 61 -6.60 -19.82 5.86
C HIS A 61 -6.78 -18.40 6.39
N PHE A 62 -8.00 -17.86 6.27
CA PHE A 62 -8.33 -16.56 6.82
C PHE A 62 -8.33 -16.60 8.35
N GLU A 63 -7.66 -15.64 8.96
CA GLU A 63 -7.59 -15.51 10.41
C GLU A 63 -8.45 -14.34 10.89
N CYS A 64 -9.47 -14.65 11.69
CA CYS A 64 -10.28 -13.67 12.40
C CYS A 64 -10.05 -13.87 13.90
N ARG A 65 -9.41 -12.89 14.53
CA ARG A 65 -9.07 -12.91 15.96
C ARG A 65 -9.63 -11.65 16.62
N TRP A 66 -9.98 -11.74 17.90
CA TRP A 66 -10.46 -10.62 18.70
C TRP A 66 -9.34 -10.12 19.62
#